data_AF-A0A397ST33-F1
#
_entry.id   AF-A0A397ST33-F1
#
_cell.length_a   1.000
_cell.length_b   1.000
_cell.length_c   1.000
_cell.angle_alpha   90.00
_cell.angle_beta   90.00
_cell.angle_gamma   90.00
#
_symmetry.space_group_name_H-M   'P 1'
#
loop_
_entity.id
_entity.type
_entity.pdbx_description
1 polymer ?
#
loop_
_entity_poly.entity_id
_entity_poly.type
_entity_poly.pdbx_seq_one_letter_code
_entity_poly.pdbx_strand_id
1 'polypeptide(L)'
;MQKFSREQRPLLPINYNLVLQTSKKIKENNNEDSLFITKNKPWTEAEIEKLKILLLSYASLDNQLLLYNSHKKKNVIYNWKLISSKYFPNRTLNNVKNKWHNIQLRFPWTKQEDQIIIDSVKQFGEKDHWDKIALTINSSIVTSTTSPNSSSLLTSVIRSPSQCLARWRDILKPLKSKQKNFSEFEHLTLKKALKETPLLKGNRINWKFIHQHYLPNRTPIQLYKHYYNVICKPDKWNLQEDELLLKIIKEYSLDNVDVWKKIAQNIPGRTAIQCRNRYINKLDPSLKKGRYSVEDQFQLFMSIKKNGHRWSLVAKDLGRSKVAIAKIYSAWKYRDQVYPRRRKGGINSIYGKLLSHI
;
A
#
# COMPACT_ATOMS: atom_id res chain seq x y z
N MET A 1 -14.85 -32.01 -58.95
CA MET A 1 -15.03 -30.58 -59.26
C MET A 1 -14.41 -29.73 -58.15
N GLN A 2 -13.44 -28.93 -58.56
CA GLN A 2 -12.87 -27.67 -58.02
C GLN A 2 -12.56 -27.47 -56.52
N LYS A 3 -11.25 -27.28 -56.28
CA LYS A 3 -10.60 -26.59 -55.15
C LYS A 3 -10.91 -25.08 -55.19
N PHE A 4 -11.10 -24.44 -54.04
CA PHE A 4 -11.10 -22.97 -53.93
C PHE A 4 -9.88 -22.46 -53.15
N SER A 5 -9.10 -21.61 -53.83
CA SER A 5 -7.90 -20.92 -53.37
C SER A 5 -8.24 -19.55 -52.76
N ARG A 6 -7.31 -19.06 -51.94
CA ARG A 6 -7.28 -17.76 -51.24
C ARG A 6 -7.29 -16.54 -52.19
N GLU A 7 -7.95 -15.47 -51.75
CA GLU A 7 -7.50 -14.10 -52.00
C GLU A 7 -7.44 -13.32 -50.67
N GLN A 8 -6.27 -12.74 -50.38
CA GLN A 8 -6.03 -11.87 -49.23
C GLN A 8 -6.48 -10.44 -49.60
N ARG A 9 -7.36 -9.82 -48.78
CA ARG A 9 -7.53 -8.36 -48.82
C ARG A 9 -6.39 -7.69 -48.02
N PRO A 10 -5.69 -6.70 -48.59
CA PRO A 10 -4.70 -5.93 -47.84
C PRO A 10 -5.39 -5.03 -46.81
N LEU A 11 -4.93 -5.09 -45.55
CA LEU A 11 -5.31 -4.14 -44.50
C LEU A 11 -4.56 -2.82 -44.75
N LEU A 12 -5.32 -1.73 -44.83
CA LEU A 12 -4.81 -0.38 -45.06
C LEU A 12 -3.87 0.09 -43.93
N PRO A 13 -2.87 0.95 -44.22
CA PRO A 13 -1.99 1.53 -43.20
C PRO A 13 -2.79 2.40 -42.22
N ILE A 14 -2.53 2.23 -40.94
CA ILE A 14 -3.06 3.06 -39.86
C ILE A 14 -2.59 4.51 -40.08
N ASN A 15 -3.54 5.41 -40.30
CA ASN A 15 -3.31 6.80 -40.69
C ASN A 15 -2.76 7.63 -39.51
N TYR A 16 -1.43 7.80 -39.49
CA TYR A 16 -0.65 8.58 -38.53
C TYR A 16 -1.14 10.04 -38.35
N ASN A 17 -1.84 10.60 -39.35
CA ASN A 17 -2.35 11.97 -39.29
C ASN A 17 -3.57 12.14 -38.37
N LEU A 18 -4.35 11.07 -38.13
CA LEU A 18 -5.54 11.13 -37.26
C LEU A 18 -5.16 11.30 -35.77
N VAL A 19 -4.02 10.72 -35.37
CA VAL A 19 -3.44 10.81 -34.02
C VAL A 19 -2.83 12.20 -33.77
N LEU A 20 -2.20 12.78 -34.78
CA LEU A 20 -1.66 14.15 -34.71
C LEU A 20 -2.78 15.20 -34.68
N GLN A 21 -3.90 14.98 -35.38
CA GLN A 21 -5.08 15.85 -35.33
C GLN A 21 -5.79 15.83 -33.97
N THR A 22 -5.88 14.67 -33.31
CA THR A 22 -6.41 14.56 -31.94
C THR A 22 -5.50 15.23 -30.91
N SER A 23 -4.17 15.13 -31.09
CA SER A 23 -3.17 15.87 -30.30
C SER A 23 -3.28 17.40 -30.47
N LYS A 24 -3.60 17.90 -31.66
CA LYS A 24 -3.79 19.34 -31.90
C LYS A 24 -5.11 19.87 -31.33
N LYS A 25 -6.23 19.14 -31.48
CA LYS A 25 -7.54 19.50 -30.88
C LYS A 25 -7.51 19.62 -29.35
N ILE A 26 -6.63 18.89 -28.66
CA ILE A 26 -6.48 18.97 -27.20
C ILE A 26 -5.64 20.19 -26.75
N LYS A 27 -4.78 20.74 -27.64
CA LYS A 27 -4.00 21.94 -27.35
C LYS A 27 -4.81 23.24 -27.48
N GLU A 28 -5.84 23.26 -28.31
CA GLU A 28 -6.67 24.47 -28.52
C GLU A 28 -7.79 24.64 -27.47
N ASN A 29 -8.14 23.58 -26.72
CA ASN A 29 -9.19 23.64 -25.69
C ASN A 29 -8.67 23.87 -24.25
N ASN A 30 -7.38 24.16 -24.06
CA ASN A 30 -6.83 24.51 -22.74
C ASN A 30 -6.19 25.89 -22.79
N ASN A 31 -7.01 26.93 -22.96
CA ASN A 31 -6.62 28.26 -22.51
C ASN A 31 -6.85 28.35 -21.00
N GLU A 32 -5.76 28.68 -20.33
CA GLU A 32 -5.68 29.32 -19.01
C GLU A 32 -6.28 28.54 -17.85
N ASP A 33 -5.49 27.62 -17.27
CA ASP A 33 -5.32 27.66 -15.82
C ASP A 33 -4.00 27.05 -15.34
N SER A 34 -3.41 27.77 -14.39
CA SER A 34 -1.99 27.82 -14.03
C SER A 34 -1.28 26.51 -13.64
N LEU A 35 0.02 26.53 -13.93
CA LEU A 35 1.05 25.60 -13.45
C LEU A 35 1.04 25.45 -11.91
N PHE A 36 0.45 24.36 -11.41
CA PHE A 36 0.77 23.85 -10.07
C PHE A 36 1.24 22.40 -10.15
N ILE A 37 2.55 22.19 -9.96
CA ILE A 37 3.14 20.86 -9.71
C ILE A 37 2.63 20.38 -8.35
N THR A 38 1.51 19.66 -8.37
CA THR A 38 0.87 19.14 -7.15
C THR A 38 1.62 17.92 -6.64
N LYS A 39 2.50 18.12 -5.65
CA LYS A 39 3.28 17.05 -4.98
C LYS A 39 2.42 15.89 -4.42
N ASN A 40 1.11 16.08 -4.24
CA ASN A 40 0.20 15.14 -3.54
C ASN A 40 -1.05 14.72 -4.31
N LYS A 41 -1.16 14.97 -5.62
CA LYS A 41 -2.34 14.50 -6.39
C LYS A 41 -2.36 12.95 -6.43
N PRO A 42 -3.47 12.27 -6.15
CA PRO A 42 -3.55 10.81 -6.32
C PRO A 42 -3.35 10.42 -7.79
N TRP A 43 -2.79 9.25 -8.04
CA TRP A 43 -2.63 8.72 -9.41
C TRP A 43 -3.97 8.22 -9.93
N THR A 44 -4.37 8.66 -11.12
CA THR A 44 -5.55 8.12 -11.80
C THR A 44 -5.23 6.78 -12.44
N GLU A 45 -6.26 5.98 -12.71
CA GLU A 45 -6.11 4.69 -13.39
C GLU A 45 -5.52 4.85 -14.80
N ALA A 46 -5.94 5.89 -15.53
CA ALA A 46 -5.38 6.25 -16.83
C ALA A 46 -3.89 6.63 -16.75
N GLU A 47 -3.46 7.37 -15.72
CA GLU A 47 -2.03 7.69 -15.53
C GLU A 47 -1.20 6.43 -15.22
N ILE A 48 -1.79 5.48 -14.48
CA ILE A 48 -1.15 4.20 -14.14
C ILE A 48 -1.00 3.34 -15.38
N GLU A 49 -2.06 3.19 -16.18
CA GLU A 49 -2.02 2.42 -17.44
C GLU A 49 -1.07 3.06 -18.45
N LYS A 50 -1.10 4.40 -18.59
CA LYS A 50 -0.12 5.12 -19.42
C LYS A 50 1.32 4.85 -18.98
N LEU A 51 1.59 4.82 -17.67
CA LEU A 51 2.93 4.54 -17.15
C LEU A 51 3.37 3.09 -17.42
N LYS A 52 2.44 2.13 -17.28
CA LYS A 52 2.69 0.71 -17.59
C LYS A 52 2.97 0.53 -19.07
N ILE A 53 2.10 1.03 -19.95
CA ILE A 53 2.27 0.94 -21.41
C ILE A 53 3.61 1.57 -21.79
N LEU A 54 3.88 2.80 -21.36
CA LEU A 54 5.13 3.49 -21.69
C LEU A 54 6.37 2.69 -21.27
N LEU A 55 6.43 2.19 -20.03
CA LEU A 55 7.63 1.53 -19.52
C LEU A 55 7.76 0.04 -19.90
N LEU A 56 6.67 -0.61 -20.29
CA LEU A 56 6.67 -2.00 -20.74
C LEU A 56 6.77 -2.11 -22.27
N SER A 57 6.12 -1.24 -23.04
CA SER A 57 6.07 -1.32 -24.51
C SER A 57 7.16 -0.52 -25.21
N TYR A 58 7.55 0.66 -24.69
CA TYR A 58 8.63 1.43 -25.33
C TYR A 58 10.02 0.99 -24.88
N ALA A 59 10.16 0.41 -23.67
CA ALA A 59 11.43 -0.14 -23.22
C ALA A 59 11.93 -1.32 -24.07
N SER A 60 11.03 -1.98 -24.81
CA SER A 60 11.36 -3.06 -25.75
C SER A 60 11.61 -2.59 -27.18
N LEU A 61 11.32 -1.33 -27.52
CA LEU A 61 11.33 -0.84 -28.92
C LEU A 61 12.21 0.39 -29.15
N ASP A 62 12.52 1.19 -28.12
CA ASP A 62 13.17 2.50 -28.33
C ASP A 62 14.23 2.83 -27.26
N ASN A 63 15.49 2.89 -27.68
CA ASN A 63 16.66 3.12 -26.80
C ASN A 63 16.69 4.50 -26.12
N GLN A 64 15.83 5.45 -26.54
CA GLN A 64 15.86 6.83 -26.03
C GLN A 64 15.33 6.99 -24.59
N LEU A 65 14.49 6.06 -24.11
CA LEU A 65 13.97 6.06 -22.74
C LEU A 65 14.95 5.43 -21.73
N LEU A 66 16.07 4.93 -22.19
CA LEU A 66 17.06 4.19 -21.43
C LEU A 66 18.40 4.93 -21.47
N LEU A 67 19.10 4.97 -20.35
CA LEU A 67 20.45 5.51 -20.22
C LEU A 67 21.43 4.35 -20.08
N TYR A 68 22.53 4.43 -20.82
CA TYR A 68 23.68 3.54 -20.66
C TYR A 68 24.60 4.10 -19.57
N ASN A 69 24.74 3.38 -18.46
CA ASN A 69 25.64 3.81 -17.40
C ASN A 69 27.07 3.32 -17.68
N SER A 70 27.92 4.21 -18.20
CA SER A 70 29.33 3.92 -18.52
C SER A 70 30.16 3.48 -17.32
N HIS A 71 29.82 3.94 -16.11
CA HIS A 71 30.58 3.64 -14.88
C HIS A 71 30.23 2.29 -14.23
N LYS A 72 29.14 1.65 -14.65
CA LYS A 72 28.76 0.30 -14.21
C LYS A 72 28.42 -0.51 -15.46
N LYS A 73 29.44 -1.04 -16.13
CA LYS A 73 29.31 -1.96 -17.27
C LYS A 73 28.17 -2.94 -17.00
N LYS A 74 27.04 -2.78 -17.72
CA LYS A 74 25.83 -3.65 -17.82
C LYS A 74 24.49 -3.24 -17.19
N ASN A 75 24.29 -2.03 -16.64
CA ASN A 75 22.92 -1.64 -16.20
C ASN A 75 22.30 -0.54 -17.07
N VAL A 76 21.31 -0.95 -17.86
CA VAL A 76 20.38 -0.09 -18.58
C VAL A 76 19.40 0.50 -17.56
N ILE A 77 19.37 1.84 -17.43
CA ILE A 77 18.54 2.52 -16.42
C ILE A 77 17.52 3.42 -17.13
N TYR A 78 16.27 3.43 -16.70
CA TYR A 78 15.26 4.35 -17.23
C TYR A 78 15.69 5.83 -17.09
N ASN A 79 15.54 6.60 -18.16
CA ASN A 79 15.72 8.04 -18.20
C ASN A 79 14.55 8.74 -17.51
N TRP A 80 14.50 8.68 -16.18
CA TRP A 80 13.40 9.21 -15.39
C TRP A 80 13.17 10.72 -15.60
N LYS A 81 14.21 11.47 -16.00
CA LYS A 81 14.11 12.89 -16.32
C LYS A 81 13.27 13.10 -17.58
N LEU A 82 13.58 12.39 -18.65
CA LEU A 82 12.80 12.42 -19.89
C LEU A 82 11.37 11.89 -19.69
N ILE A 83 11.23 10.77 -18.98
CA ILE A 83 9.92 10.16 -18.72
C ILE A 83 9.01 11.12 -17.95
N SER A 84 9.54 11.77 -16.91
CA SER A 84 8.79 12.74 -16.13
C SER A 84 8.44 13.99 -16.95
N SER A 85 9.41 14.61 -17.62
CA SER A 85 9.17 15.87 -18.33
C SER A 85 8.27 15.74 -19.55
N LYS A 86 8.40 14.65 -20.32
CA LYS A 86 7.70 14.48 -21.60
C LYS A 86 6.32 13.83 -21.46
N TYR A 87 6.17 12.86 -20.55
CA TYR A 87 4.95 12.04 -20.47
C TYR A 87 4.09 12.33 -19.24
N PHE A 88 4.69 12.88 -18.18
CA PHE A 88 4.03 13.20 -16.92
C PHE A 88 4.44 14.61 -16.40
N PRO A 89 4.22 15.69 -17.17
CA PRO A 89 4.71 17.04 -16.83
C PRO A 89 4.18 17.56 -15.49
N ASN A 90 3.03 17.06 -15.05
CA ASN A 90 2.41 17.41 -13.76
C ASN A 90 2.92 16.56 -12.59
N ARG A 91 3.89 15.66 -12.81
CA ARG A 91 4.48 14.77 -11.81
C ARG A 91 5.98 15.04 -11.71
N THR A 92 6.52 14.97 -10.50
CA THR A 92 7.97 15.03 -10.31
C THR A 92 8.63 13.70 -10.67
N LEU A 93 9.91 13.74 -11.05
CA LEU A 93 10.73 12.56 -11.36
C LEU A 93 10.62 11.48 -10.28
N ASN A 94 10.75 11.89 -9.01
CA ASN A 94 10.67 10.98 -7.87
C ASN A 94 9.27 10.38 -7.69
N ASN A 95 8.19 11.13 -7.98
CA ASN A 95 6.84 10.59 -7.92
C ASN A 95 6.63 9.49 -8.97
N VAL A 96 7.09 9.71 -10.22
CA VAL A 96 6.97 8.73 -11.30
C VAL A 96 7.79 7.48 -10.99
N LYS A 97 9.07 7.66 -10.58
CA LYS A 97 9.97 6.56 -10.20
C LYS A 97 9.41 5.72 -9.04
N ASN A 98 8.95 6.37 -7.98
CA ASN A 98 8.40 5.68 -6.81
C ASN A 98 7.07 4.99 -7.15
N LYS A 99 6.24 5.58 -8.02
CA LYS A 99 5.01 4.94 -8.46
C LYS A 99 5.30 3.68 -9.26
N TRP A 100 6.24 3.73 -10.20
CA TRP A 100 6.69 2.57 -10.95
C TRP A 100 7.22 1.46 -10.04
N HIS A 101 8.10 1.81 -9.11
CA HIS A 101 8.62 0.85 -8.12
C HIS A 101 7.49 0.18 -7.31
N ASN A 102 6.49 0.95 -6.87
CA ASN A 102 5.34 0.41 -6.14
C ASN A 102 4.41 -0.45 -7.01
N ILE A 103 4.27 -0.14 -8.29
CA ILE A 103 3.51 -0.98 -9.25
C ILE A 103 4.23 -2.32 -9.40
N GLN A 104 5.56 -2.31 -9.58
CA GLN A 104 6.37 -3.52 -9.67
C GLN A 104 6.25 -4.39 -8.40
N LEU A 105 6.19 -3.79 -7.22
CA LEU A 105 6.03 -4.51 -5.94
C LEU A 105 4.69 -5.25 -5.80
N ARG A 106 3.66 -4.90 -6.57
CA ARG A 106 2.30 -5.47 -6.42
C ARG A 106 2.01 -6.66 -7.32
N PHE A 107 2.96 -7.09 -8.16
CA PHE A 107 2.76 -8.26 -8.99
C PHE A 107 2.98 -9.56 -8.21
N PRO A 108 2.05 -10.54 -8.30
CA PRO A 108 2.16 -11.80 -7.58
C PRO A 108 3.38 -12.61 -8.06
N TRP A 109 4.04 -13.33 -7.16
CA TRP A 109 5.12 -14.26 -7.49
C TRP A 109 4.56 -15.61 -7.96
N THR A 110 5.12 -16.14 -9.03
CA THR A 110 4.81 -17.48 -9.55
C THR A 110 5.72 -18.54 -8.93
N LYS A 111 5.29 -19.81 -8.96
CA LYS A 111 6.11 -20.93 -8.48
C LYS A 111 7.39 -21.13 -9.30
N GLN A 112 7.36 -20.80 -10.58
CA GLN A 112 8.54 -20.87 -11.47
C GLN A 112 9.59 -19.84 -11.06
N GLU A 113 9.18 -18.59 -10.82
CA GLU A 113 10.09 -17.54 -10.33
C GLU A 113 10.67 -17.90 -8.96
N ASP A 114 9.86 -18.49 -8.07
CA ASP A 114 10.34 -18.99 -6.78
C ASP A 114 11.43 -20.06 -6.96
N GLN A 115 11.22 -21.01 -7.88
CA GLN A 115 12.20 -22.06 -8.18
C GLN A 115 13.51 -21.48 -8.75
N ILE A 116 13.41 -20.52 -9.68
CA ILE A 116 14.59 -19.83 -10.24
C ILE A 116 15.37 -19.11 -9.15
N ILE A 117 14.69 -18.43 -8.20
CA ILE A 117 15.37 -17.80 -7.06
C ILE A 117 16.08 -18.86 -6.23
N ILE A 118 15.41 -19.97 -5.89
CA ILE A 118 15.98 -21.04 -5.07
C ILE A 118 17.25 -21.60 -5.73
N ASP A 119 17.18 -21.93 -7.01
CA ASP A 119 18.30 -22.56 -7.71
C ASP A 119 19.44 -21.56 -7.95
N SER A 120 19.11 -20.31 -8.27
CA SER A 120 20.12 -19.26 -8.42
C SER A 120 20.81 -18.94 -7.09
N VAL A 121 20.11 -19.00 -5.95
CA VAL A 121 20.75 -18.83 -4.63
C VAL A 121 21.64 -20.02 -4.27
N LYS A 122 21.28 -21.25 -4.65
CA LYS A 122 22.18 -22.41 -4.50
C LYS A 122 23.45 -22.25 -5.34
N GLN A 123 23.33 -21.72 -6.54
CA GLN A 123 24.44 -21.56 -7.48
C GLN A 123 25.38 -20.39 -7.11
N PHE A 124 24.82 -19.22 -6.79
CA PHE A 124 25.59 -17.99 -6.59
C PHE A 124 25.78 -17.62 -5.11
N GLY A 125 25.07 -18.27 -4.19
CA GLY A 125 25.07 -17.90 -2.77
C GLY A 125 24.20 -16.67 -2.44
N GLU A 126 24.06 -16.38 -1.14
CA GLU A 126 23.10 -15.39 -0.62
C GLU A 126 23.62 -13.93 -0.56
N LYS A 127 24.94 -13.71 -0.71
CA LYS A 127 25.58 -12.39 -0.55
C LYS A 127 25.84 -11.75 -1.91
N ASP A 128 25.25 -10.57 -2.13
CA ASP A 128 25.56 -9.64 -3.23
C ASP A 128 25.41 -10.13 -4.68
N HIS A 129 24.62 -11.19 -4.91
CA HIS A 129 24.36 -11.73 -6.27
C HIS A 129 22.93 -11.50 -6.78
N TRP A 130 22.14 -10.66 -6.11
CA TRP A 130 20.73 -10.42 -6.45
C TRP A 130 20.52 -9.78 -7.83
N ASP A 131 21.52 -9.05 -8.34
CA ASP A 131 21.52 -8.51 -9.69
C ASP A 131 21.51 -9.63 -10.74
N LYS A 132 22.33 -10.68 -10.52
CA LYS A 132 22.40 -11.85 -11.41
C LYS A 132 21.12 -12.67 -11.34
N ILE A 133 20.60 -12.89 -10.13
CA ILE A 133 19.35 -13.63 -9.91
C ILE A 133 18.17 -12.96 -10.62
N ALA A 134 18.07 -11.63 -10.52
CA ALA A 134 17.05 -10.87 -11.22
C ALA A 134 17.17 -10.99 -12.74
N LEU A 135 18.39 -10.94 -13.28
CA LEU A 135 18.64 -11.17 -14.71
C LEU A 135 18.20 -12.57 -15.15
N THR A 136 18.54 -13.62 -14.40
CA THR A 136 18.14 -15.00 -14.72
C THR A 136 16.63 -15.15 -14.81
N ILE A 137 15.89 -14.60 -13.85
CA ILE A 137 14.42 -14.62 -13.84
C ILE A 137 13.87 -13.91 -15.08
N ASN A 138 14.35 -12.70 -15.36
CA ASN A 138 13.85 -11.90 -16.46
C ASN A 138 14.20 -12.51 -17.83
N SER A 139 15.36 -13.15 -17.98
CA SER A 139 15.78 -13.85 -19.20
C SER A 139 14.95 -15.11 -19.46
N SER A 140 14.61 -15.87 -18.42
CA SER A 140 13.78 -17.08 -18.54
C SER A 140 12.33 -16.81 -18.97
N ILE A 141 11.83 -15.59 -18.74
CA ILE A 141 10.48 -15.16 -19.18
C ILE A 141 10.46 -14.89 -20.70
N VAL A 142 11.55 -14.37 -21.26
CA VAL A 142 11.65 -14.00 -22.68
C VAL A 142 11.68 -15.24 -23.59
N THR A 143 12.22 -16.36 -23.10
CA THR A 143 12.32 -17.61 -23.87
C THR A 143 11.00 -18.37 -24.04
N SER A 144 9.97 -18.04 -23.26
CA SER A 144 8.66 -18.72 -23.29
C SER A 144 7.61 -18.09 -24.22
N THR A 145 7.88 -16.93 -24.83
CA THR A 145 6.87 -16.16 -25.60
C THR A 145 7.13 -16.07 -27.10
N THR A 146 7.98 -16.91 -27.69
CA THR A 146 8.11 -17.01 -29.14
C THR A 146 6.98 -17.85 -29.75
N SER A 147 5.76 -17.33 -29.74
CA SER A 147 4.67 -17.77 -30.62
C SER A 147 4.10 -16.54 -31.33
N PRO A 148 4.02 -16.49 -32.68
CA PRO A 148 3.73 -15.26 -33.42
C PRO A 148 2.27 -14.79 -33.36
N ASN A 149 1.37 -15.52 -32.69
CA ASN A 149 -0.06 -15.22 -32.67
C ASN A 149 -0.60 -15.22 -31.24
N SER A 150 -0.60 -14.06 -30.60
CA SER A 150 -1.69 -13.64 -29.71
C SER A 150 -1.41 -12.24 -29.17
N SER A 151 -2.48 -11.45 -29.12
CA SER A 151 -2.67 -10.14 -28.51
C SER A 151 -2.51 -10.18 -26.97
N SER A 152 -1.53 -10.94 -26.46
CA SER A 152 -1.27 -11.23 -25.05
C SER A 152 0.01 -10.56 -24.52
N LEU A 153 0.52 -9.53 -25.23
CA LEU A 153 1.77 -8.81 -24.94
C LEU A 153 1.78 -7.96 -23.65
N LEU A 154 0.97 -8.29 -22.63
CA LEU A 154 0.78 -7.47 -21.42
C LEU A 154 1.17 -8.11 -20.09
N THR A 155 1.94 -9.21 -20.03
CA THR A 155 2.20 -9.85 -18.71
C THR A 155 3.63 -10.30 -18.37
N SER A 156 4.69 -9.87 -19.07
CA SER A 156 6.07 -10.14 -18.62
C SER A 156 6.57 -9.06 -17.65
N VAL A 157 6.31 -9.25 -16.36
CA VAL A 157 6.73 -8.33 -15.29
C VAL A 157 8.21 -8.54 -14.95
N ILE A 158 9.02 -7.50 -15.16
CA ILE A 158 10.45 -7.50 -14.81
C ILE A 158 10.62 -7.45 -13.27
N ARG A 159 11.38 -8.41 -12.70
CA ARG A 159 11.76 -8.44 -11.28
C ARG A 159 13.06 -7.69 -11.04
N SER A 160 13.11 -6.91 -9.97
CA SER A 160 14.31 -6.21 -9.51
C SER A 160 15.14 -7.05 -8.51
N PRO A 161 16.44 -6.74 -8.35
CA PRO A 161 17.31 -7.40 -7.37
C PRO A 161 16.77 -7.33 -5.94
N SER A 162 16.26 -6.15 -5.55
CA SER A 162 15.66 -5.92 -4.23
C SER A 162 14.41 -6.78 -3.97
N GLN A 163 13.62 -7.04 -5.02
CA GLN A 163 12.44 -7.90 -4.95
C GLN A 163 12.83 -9.36 -4.76
N CYS A 164 13.84 -9.84 -5.50
CA CYS A 164 14.36 -11.20 -5.37
C CYS A 164 14.93 -11.45 -3.97
N LEU A 165 15.71 -10.50 -3.43
CA LEU A 165 16.24 -10.56 -2.07
C LEU A 165 15.11 -10.62 -1.03
N ALA A 166 14.12 -9.75 -1.13
CA ALA A 166 12.99 -9.73 -0.19
C ALA A 166 12.20 -11.05 -0.26
N ARG A 167 11.95 -11.57 -1.47
CA ARG A 167 11.25 -12.85 -1.67
C ARG A 167 12.02 -14.03 -1.08
N TRP A 168 13.34 -14.09 -1.31
CA TRP A 168 14.20 -15.09 -0.69
C TRP A 168 14.18 -14.99 0.83
N ARG A 169 14.55 -13.83 1.38
CA ARG A 169 14.70 -13.60 2.82
C ARG A 169 13.42 -13.88 3.60
N ASP A 170 12.27 -13.45 3.07
CA ASP A 170 11.02 -13.43 3.83
C ASP A 170 10.15 -14.68 3.61
N ILE A 171 10.33 -15.40 2.50
CA ILE A 171 9.42 -16.49 2.09
C ILE A 171 10.16 -17.79 1.69
N LEU A 172 11.20 -17.71 0.84
CA LEU A 172 11.79 -18.92 0.22
C LEU A 172 12.95 -19.53 1.00
N LYS A 173 13.70 -18.72 1.76
CA LYS A 173 14.85 -19.19 2.54
C LYS A 173 14.39 -20.30 3.50
N PRO A 174 14.96 -21.51 3.41
CA PRO A 174 14.58 -22.62 4.29
C PRO A 174 14.89 -22.25 5.75
N LEU A 175 13.85 -21.96 6.53
CA LEU A 175 13.96 -21.86 7.98
C LEU A 175 13.84 -23.27 8.55
N LYS A 176 14.67 -23.62 9.54
CA LYS A 176 14.58 -24.91 10.26
C LYS A 176 13.21 -25.12 10.92
N SER A 177 12.37 -24.08 11.06
CA SER A 177 10.96 -24.25 11.38
C SER A 177 10.07 -23.46 10.41
N LYS A 178 9.32 -24.19 9.57
CA LYS A 178 8.08 -23.69 8.95
C LYS A 178 6.93 -23.67 9.97
N GLN A 179 7.21 -23.63 11.28
CA GLN A 179 6.16 -23.64 12.29
C GLN A 179 5.36 -22.33 12.17
N LYS A 180 4.09 -22.46 11.78
CA LYS A 180 3.19 -21.31 11.60
C LYS A 180 2.95 -20.56 12.91
N ASN A 181 3.09 -21.26 14.04
CA ASN A 181 2.88 -20.74 15.39
C ASN A 181 4.21 -20.72 16.16
N PHE A 182 4.35 -19.77 17.08
CA PHE A 182 5.44 -19.75 18.05
C PHE A 182 5.16 -20.79 19.13
N SER A 183 6.17 -21.58 19.49
CA SER A 183 6.12 -22.40 20.71
C SER A 183 6.16 -21.51 21.97
N GLU A 184 5.74 -22.07 23.10
CA GLU A 184 5.82 -21.36 24.39
C GLU A 184 7.26 -20.96 24.72
N PHE A 185 8.22 -21.85 24.47
CA PHE A 185 9.64 -21.57 24.65
C PHE A 185 10.12 -20.39 23.79
N GLU A 186 9.75 -20.35 22.51
CA GLU A 186 10.10 -19.24 21.63
C GLU A 186 9.42 -17.92 22.05
N HIS A 187 8.19 -17.99 22.54
CA HIS A 187 7.47 -16.83 23.07
C HIS A 187 8.17 -16.24 24.30
N LEU A 188 8.53 -17.08 25.27
CA LEU A 188 9.26 -16.68 26.47
C LEU A 188 10.66 -16.16 26.13
N THR A 189 11.36 -16.83 25.21
CA THR A 189 12.67 -16.39 24.71
C THR A 189 12.58 -15.01 24.05
N LEU A 190 11.54 -14.76 23.24
CA LEU A 190 11.33 -13.44 22.65
C LEU A 190 11.04 -12.38 23.71
N LYS A 191 10.21 -12.67 24.72
CA LYS A 191 9.95 -11.76 25.85
C LYS A 191 11.23 -11.40 26.61
N LYS A 192 12.10 -12.38 26.87
CA LYS A 192 13.41 -12.17 27.49
C LYS A 192 14.31 -11.29 26.61
N ALA A 193 14.45 -11.64 25.34
CA ALA A 193 15.26 -10.90 24.38
C ALA A 193 14.85 -9.43 24.25
N LEU A 194 13.54 -9.13 24.32
CA LEU A 194 13.02 -7.76 24.26
C LEU A 194 13.41 -6.91 25.47
N LYS A 195 13.68 -7.52 26.62
CA LYS A 195 14.16 -6.81 27.82
C LYS A 195 15.68 -6.60 27.79
N GLU A 196 16.41 -7.55 27.25
CA GLU A 196 17.89 -7.57 27.25
C GLU A 196 18.51 -6.85 26.05
N THR A 197 17.78 -6.72 24.94
CA THR A 197 18.31 -6.12 23.71
C THR A 197 18.33 -4.59 23.81
N PRO A 198 19.49 -3.94 23.64
CA PRO A 198 19.56 -2.48 23.61
C PRO A 198 18.82 -1.91 22.39
N LEU A 199 18.11 -0.80 22.61
CA LEU A 199 17.35 -0.13 21.56
C LEU A 199 18.27 0.64 20.61
N LEU A 200 17.94 0.64 19.32
CA LEU A 200 18.58 1.48 18.32
C LEU A 200 18.16 2.95 18.51
N LYS A 201 18.93 3.88 17.87
CA LYS A 201 18.59 5.31 17.80
C LYS A 201 17.11 5.52 17.44
N GLY A 202 16.42 6.35 18.21
CA GLY A 202 14.98 6.58 18.07
C GLY A 202 14.11 5.45 18.65
N ASN A 203 14.63 4.74 19.67
CA ASN A 203 13.94 3.70 20.45
C ASN A 203 13.36 2.57 19.59
N ARG A 204 14.11 2.13 18.58
CA ARG A 204 13.69 1.05 17.67
C ARG A 204 14.27 -0.28 18.12
N ILE A 205 13.42 -1.31 18.19
CA ILE A 205 13.85 -2.68 18.50
C ILE A 205 14.72 -3.22 17.36
N ASN A 206 15.90 -3.76 17.72
CA ASN A 206 16.80 -4.38 16.75
C ASN A 206 16.39 -5.82 16.44
N TRP A 207 15.40 -5.99 15.57
CA TRP A 207 14.91 -7.32 15.17
C TRP A 207 15.98 -8.21 14.52
N LYS A 208 17.00 -7.62 13.88
CA LYS A 208 18.12 -8.38 13.31
C LYS A 208 18.97 -9.00 14.40
N PHE A 209 19.27 -8.25 15.46
CA PHE A 209 20.02 -8.75 16.61
C PHE A 209 19.25 -9.85 17.34
N ILE A 210 17.95 -9.65 17.63
CA ILE A 210 17.13 -10.67 18.30
C ILE A 210 17.07 -11.96 17.47
N HIS A 211 16.88 -11.83 16.16
CA HIS A 211 16.95 -12.98 15.25
C HIS A 211 18.30 -13.70 15.35
N GLN A 212 19.42 -12.98 15.26
CA GLN A 212 20.75 -13.60 15.22
C GLN A 212 21.14 -14.28 16.54
N HIS A 213 20.80 -13.67 17.68
CA HIS A 213 21.31 -14.10 18.99
C HIS A 213 20.32 -14.95 19.80
N TYR A 214 19.02 -14.80 19.59
CA TYR A 214 18.01 -15.49 20.43
C TYR A 214 17.16 -16.47 19.62
N LEU A 215 16.74 -16.10 18.41
CA LEU A 215 15.80 -16.89 17.60
C LEU A 215 16.27 -17.00 16.13
N PRO A 216 17.40 -17.69 15.86
CA PRO A 216 17.97 -17.80 14.51
C PRO A 216 17.08 -18.57 13.55
N ASN A 217 16.15 -19.37 14.07
CA ASN A 217 15.18 -20.11 13.27
C ASN A 217 13.96 -19.27 12.85
N ARG A 218 13.83 -18.02 13.33
CA ARG A 218 12.69 -17.12 13.04
C ARG A 218 13.13 -15.87 12.34
N THR A 219 12.50 -15.49 11.24
CA THR A 219 12.90 -14.25 10.55
C THR A 219 12.58 -13.01 11.38
N PRO A 220 13.32 -11.89 11.20
CA PRO A 220 13.01 -10.63 11.88
C PRO A 220 11.56 -10.17 11.72
N ILE A 221 10.94 -10.45 10.56
CA ILE A 221 9.52 -10.11 10.31
C ILE A 221 8.55 -11.01 11.07
N GLN A 222 8.87 -12.30 11.27
CA GLN A 222 8.09 -13.20 12.12
C GLN A 222 8.15 -12.75 13.59
N LEU A 223 9.33 -12.36 14.08
CA LEU A 223 9.51 -11.82 15.43
C LEU A 223 8.68 -10.54 15.63
N TYR A 224 8.78 -9.59 14.70
CA TYR A 224 7.99 -8.36 14.73
C TYR A 224 6.48 -8.64 14.73
N LYS A 225 6.01 -9.56 13.88
CA LYS A 225 4.59 -9.92 13.81
C LYS A 225 4.10 -10.59 15.10
N HIS A 226 4.89 -11.49 15.70
CA HIS A 226 4.54 -12.12 16.97
C HIS A 226 4.54 -11.11 18.12
N TYR A 227 5.54 -10.24 18.16
CA TYR A 227 5.57 -9.13 19.09
C TYR A 227 4.32 -8.26 18.96
N TYR A 228 4.02 -7.76 17.76
CA TYR A 228 2.92 -6.83 17.56
C TYR A 228 1.54 -7.47 17.78
N ASN A 229 1.32 -8.71 17.32
CA ASN A 229 0.01 -9.35 17.34
C ASN A 229 -0.26 -10.25 18.55
N VAL A 230 0.78 -10.68 19.28
CA VAL A 230 0.66 -11.64 20.41
C VAL A 230 1.18 -11.03 21.70
N ILE A 231 2.41 -10.52 21.74
CA ILE A 231 2.99 -9.94 22.96
C ILE A 231 2.31 -8.60 23.28
N CYS A 232 2.13 -7.76 22.26
CA CYS A 232 1.37 -6.54 22.33
C CYS A 232 -0.09 -6.74 21.94
N LYS A 233 -0.58 -7.99 21.88
CA LYS A 233 -1.98 -8.25 21.53
C LYS A 233 -2.89 -7.46 22.47
N PRO A 234 -3.99 -6.88 21.96
CA PRO A 234 -4.88 -6.12 22.79
C PRO A 234 -5.66 -7.07 23.70
N ASP A 235 -5.22 -7.21 24.95
CA ASP A 235 -6.20 -7.33 26.01
C ASP A 235 -7.09 -6.09 25.96
N LYS A 236 -8.37 -6.24 26.33
CA LYS A 236 -9.26 -5.08 26.48
C LYS A 236 -8.56 -4.11 27.42
N TRP A 237 -8.39 -2.87 26.96
CA TRP A 237 -7.92 -1.77 27.81
C TRP A 237 -8.74 -1.77 29.08
N ASN A 238 -8.08 -1.93 30.21
CA ASN A 238 -8.70 -1.85 31.52
C ASN A 238 -8.60 -0.41 32.07
N LEU A 239 -9.28 -0.16 33.18
CA LEU A 239 -9.32 1.18 33.79
C LEU A 239 -7.94 1.62 34.27
N GLN A 240 -7.13 0.72 34.83
CA GLN A 240 -5.77 1.02 35.30
C GLN A 240 -4.85 1.46 34.15
N GLU A 241 -4.93 0.79 33.00
CA GLU A 241 -4.18 1.15 31.80
C GLU A 241 -4.65 2.50 31.23
N ASP A 242 -5.95 2.78 31.26
CA ASP A 242 -6.51 4.06 30.82
C ASP A 242 -6.05 5.21 31.73
N GLU A 243 -6.08 5.00 33.05
CA GLU A 243 -5.59 5.95 34.06
C GLU A 243 -4.10 6.23 33.89
N LEU A 244 -3.30 5.17 33.72
CA LEU A 244 -1.88 5.28 33.46
C LEU A 244 -1.60 6.04 32.16
N LEU A 245 -2.31 5.71 31.08
CA LEU A 245 -2.19 6.41 29.80
C LEU A 245 -2.53 7.90 29.92
N LEU A 246 -3.61 8.24 30.63
CA LEU A 246 -4.01 9.63 30.86
C LEU A 246 -2.99 10.38 31.74
N LYS A 247 -2.46 9.74 32.78
CA LYS A 247 -1.44 10.33 33.65
C LYS A 247 -0.19 10.68 32.82
N ILE A 248 0.33 9.70 32.07
CA ILE A 248 1.52 9.90 31.24
C ILE A 248 1.27 10.97 30.18
N ILE A 249 0.10 10.98 29.52
CA ILE A 249 -0.22 12.02 28.53
C ILE A 249 -0.19 13.43 29.12
N LYS A 250 -0.59 13.62 30.38
CA LYS A 250 -0.50 14.95 31.03
C LYS A 250 0.95 15.41 31.23
N GLU A 251 1.89 14.48 31.35
CA GLU A 251 3.32 14.75 31.54
C GLU A 251 4.04 15.07 30.21
N TYR A 252 3.41 14.82 29.05
CA TYR A 252 4.01 15.04 27.73
C TYR A 252 3.17 16.00 26.87
N SER A 253 3.83 16.92 26.14
CA SER A 253 3.15 17.66 25.06
C SER A 253 2.89 16.73 23.86
N LEU A 254 1.63 16.72 23.39
CA LEU A 254 1.17 15.87 22.28
C LEU A 254 1.59 16.39 20.88
N ASP A 255 2.26 17.54 20.80
CA ASP A 255 2.66 18.17 19.53
C ASP A 255 3.87 17.50 18.88
N ASN A 256 4.61 16.66 19.63
CA ASN A 256 5.78 15.96 19.14
C ASN A 256 5.40 14.63 18.44
N VAL A 257 5.89 14.43 17.22
CA VAL A 257 5.66 13.22 16.40
C VAL A 257 6.10 11.92 17.12
N ASP A 258 7.12 12.00 17.99
CA ASP A 258 7.65 10.86 18.73
C ASP A 258 7.04 10.66 20.13
N VAL A 259 6.10 11.51 20.55
CA VAL A 259 5.50 11.47 21.90
C VAL A 259 4.89 10.09 22.22
N TRP A 260 4.19 9.49 21.26
CA TRP A 260 3.51 8.21 21.45
C TRP A 260 4.48 7.05 21.65
N LYS A 261 5.72 7.16 21.14
CA LYS A 261 6.76 6.17 21.41
C LYS A 261 7.23 6.25 22.84
N LYS A 262 7.43 7.48 23.36
CA LYS A 262 7.79 7.70 24.77
C LYS A 262 6.68 7.24 25.71
N ILE A 263 5.42 7.60 25.41
CA ILE A 263 4.25 7.16 26.18
C ILE A 263 4.18 5.63 26.27
N ALA A 264 4.34 4.93 25.14
CA ALA A 264 4.25 3.47 25.12
C ALA A 264 5.36 2.75 25.90
N GLN A 265 6.50 3.39 26.15
CA GLN A 265 7.55 2.80 27.00
C GLN A 265 7.11 2.67 28.46
N ASN A 266 6.25 3.58 28.90
CA ASN A 266 5.71 3.60 30.25
C ASN A 266 4.44 2.75 30.41
N ILE A 267 3.97 2.11 29.33
CA ILE A 267 2.76 1.27 29.34
C ILE A 267 3.12 -0.15 28.86
N PRO A 268 3.42 -1.06 29.80
CA PRO A 268 3.83 -2.43 29.48
C PRO A 268 2.84 -3.11 28.53
N GLY A 269 3.37 -3.80 27.52
CA GLY A 269 2.54 -4.57 26.59
C GLY A 269 1.74 -3.73 25.58
N ARG A 270 1.84 -2.40 25.58
CA ARG A 270 1.17 -1.55 24.58
C ARG A 270 2.16 -0.90 23.61
N THR A 271 1.79 -0.84 22.35
CA THR A 271 2.55 -0.12 21.32
C THR A 271 2.14 1.35 21.24
N ALA A 272 3.03 2.19 20.67
CA ALA A 272 2.74 3.60 20.38
C ALA A 272 1.43 3.79 19.59
N ILE A 273 1.19 2.93 18.60
CA ILE A 273 -0.02 2.96 17.78
C ILE A 273 -1.26 2.63 18.63
N GLN A 274 -1.17 1.66 19.53
CA GLN A 274 -2.28 1.30 20.42
C GLN A 274 -2.59 2.40 21.42
N CYS A 275 -1.58 2.99 22.05
CA CYS A 275 -1.75 4.11 22.99
C CYS A 275 -2.42 5.30 22.30
N ARG A 276 -1.89 5.69 21.13
CA ARG A 276 -2.47 6.76 20.31
C ARG A 276 -3.92 6.46 19.95
N ASN A 277 -4.18 5.27 19.42
CA ASN A 277 -5.52 4.87 19.02
C ASN A 277 -6.49 4.81 20.21
N ARG A 278 -6.02 4.42 21.40
CA ARG A 278 -6.86 4.42 22.59
C ARG A 278 -7.26 5.84 22.97
N TYR A 279 -6.28 6.74 23.04
CA TYR A 279 -6.53 8.13 23.40
C TYR A 279 -7.52 8.80 22.44
N ILE A 280 -7.17 8.88 21.15
CA ILE A 280 -7.96 9.60 20.13
C ILE A 280 -9.37 9.02 19.91
N ASN A 281 -9.62 7.75 20.29
CA ASN A 281 -10.90 7.12 20.07
C ASN A 281 -11.80 7.08 21.31
N LYS A 282 -11.22 7.18 22.52
CA LYS A 282 -11.93 6.91 23.78
C LYS A 282 -11.61 7.86 24.93
N LEU A 283 -10.33 8.20 25.14
CA LEU A 283 -9.90 8.91 26.34
C LEU A 283 -9.78 10.42 26.17
N ASP A 284 -9.61 10.89 24.94
CA ASP A 284 -9.55 12.32 24.62
C ASP A 284 -10.78 13.06 25.20
N PRO A 285 -10.57 14.02 26.12
CA PRO A 285 -11.65 14.77 26.76
C PRO A 285 -12.50 15.58 25.79
N SER A 286 -11.98 15.94 24.62
CA SER A 286 -12.71 16.69 23.60
C SER A 286 -13.81 15.87 22.91
N LEU A 287 -13.80 14.54 23.10
CA LEU A 287 -14.78 13.65 22.48
C LEU A 287 -16.12 13.69 23.19
N LYS A 288 -17.20 13.94 22.44
CA LYS A 288 -18.57 13.73 22.88
C LYS A 288 -18.85 12.24 23.12
N LYS A 289 -19.21 11.91 24.36
CA LYS A 289 -19.55 10.55 24.81
C LYS A 289 -21.07 10.40 24.94
N GLY A 290 -21.57 9.15 24.99
CA GLY A 290 -23.00 8.87 25.18
C GLY A 290 -23.79 8.64 23.90
N ARG A 291 -25.13 8.55 24.05
CA ARG A 291 -26.09 8.28 22.97
C ARG A 291 -26.08 9.42 21.93
N TYR A 292 -26.50 9.12 20.70
CA TYR A 292 -26.66 10.12 19.66
C TYR A 292 -28.06 10.72 19.77
N SER A 293 -28.16 12.04 19.92
CA SER A 293 -29.45 12.74 19.88
C SER A 293 -29.96 12.88 18.45
N VAL A 294 -31.15 13.47 18.27
CA VAL A 294 -31.70 13.76 16.93
C VAL A 294 -30.86 14.83 16.24
N GLU A 295 -30.37 15.80 16.99
CA GLU A 295 -29.48 16.87 16.50
C GLU A 295 -28.14 16.29 16.05
N ASP A 296 -27.52 15.41 16.85
CA ASP A 296 -26.29 14.70 16.47
C ASP A 296 -26.46 13.92 15.16
N GLN A 297 -27.64 13.34 14.94
CA GLN A 297 -27.96 12.59 13.74
C GLN A 297 -28.19 13.49 12.53
N PHE A 298 -28.81 14.65 12.71
CA PHE A 298 -28.90 15.67 11.67
C PHE A 298 -27.52 16.23 11.30
N GLN A 299 -26.68 16.53 12.29
CA GLN A 299 -25.31 16.98 12.07
C GLN A 299 -24.45 15.92 11.36
N LEU A 300 -24.61 14.64 11.75
CA LEU A 300 -23.96 13.51 11.06
C LEU A 300 -24.28 13.52 9.56
N PHE A 301 -25.56 13.68 9.23
CA PHE A 301 -26.00 13.71 7.85
C PHE A 301 -25.41 14.90 7.10
N MET A 302 -25.54 16.11 7.65
CA MET A 302 -25.05 17.33 6.99
C MET A 302 -23.54 17.27 6.77
N SER A 303 -22.80 16.73 7.75
CA SER A 303 -21.36 16.54 7.63
C SER A 303 -20.98 15.47 6.60
N ILE A 304 -21.73 14.37 6.49
CA ILE A 304 -21.53 13.37 5.41
C ILE A 304 -21.84 14.00 4.04
N LYS A 305 -22.91 14.78 3.91
CA LYS A 305 -23.23 15.47 2.65
C LYS A 305 -22.13 16.46 2.24
N LYS A 306 -21.58 17.20 3.22
CA LYS A 306 -20.49 18.16 3.01
C LYS A 306 -19.15 17.48 2.68
N ASN A 307 -18.77 16.45 3.45
CA ASN A 307 -17.42 15.88 3.41
C ASN A 307 -17.33 14.54 2.65
N GLY A 308 -18.46 13.94 2.29
CA GLY A 308 -18.56 12.55 1.82
C GLY A 308 -18.15 11.55 2.91
N HIS A 309 -17.65 10.38 2.48
CA HIS A 309 -17.14 9.34 3.38
C HIS A 309 -15.74 9.62 3.95
N ARG A 310 -15.33 10.89 4.01
CA ARG A 310 -14.09 11.32 4.67
C ARG A 310 -14.29 11.32 6.20
N TRP A 311 -14.38 10.14 6.80
CA TRP A 311 -14.76 9.95 8.21
C TRP A 311 -13.92 10.73 9.22
N SER A 312 -12.67 11.07 8.91
CA SER A 312 -11.85 11.91 9.78
C SER A 312 -12.38 13.34 9.89
N LEU A 313 -12.93 13.89 8.80
CA LEU A 313 -13.56 15.23 8.79
C LEU A 313 -14.92 15.18 9.47
N VAL A 314 -15.72 14.14 9.17
CA VAL A 314 -17.03 13.94 9.80
C VAL A 314 -16.90 13.77 11.32
N ALA A 315 -15.90 13.00 11.77
CA ALA A 315 -15.55 12.86 13.17
C ALA A 315 -15.22 14.21 13.84
N LYS A 316 -14.44 15.06 13.15
CA LYS A 316 -14.07 16.39 13.63
C LYS A 316 -15.30 17.29 13.78
N ASP A 317 -16.17 17.34 12.77
CA ASP A 317 -17.39 18.16 12.81
C ASP A 317 -18.34 17.75 13.95
N LEU A 318 -18.42 16.44 14.23
CA LEU A 318 -19.28 15.92 15.30
C LEU A 318 -18.61 15.92 16.69
N GLY A 319 -17.32 16.23 16.77
CA GLY A 319 -16.54 16.10 18.01
C GLY A 319 -16.57 14.67 18.56
N ARG A 320 -16.60 13.64 17.69
CA ARG A 320 -16.65 12.22 18.07
C ARG A 320 -15.59 11.44 17.32
N SER A 321 -15.19 10.27 17.83
CA SER A 321 -14.15 9.50 17.18
C SER A 321 -14.59 8.88 15.85
N LYS A 322 -13.66 8.75 14.90
CA LYS A 322 -13.90 8.11 13.60
C LYS A 322 -14.53 6.71 13.74
N VAL A 323 -14.11 5.96 14.76
CA VAL A 323 -14.65 4.63 15.05
C VAL A 323 -16.12 4.70 15.49
N ALA A 324 -16.49 5.69 16.31
CA ALA A 324 -17.88 5.90 16.71
C ALA A 324 -18.76 6.27 15.50
N ILE A 325 -18.27 7.18 14.64
CA ILE A 325 -18.96 7.59 13.41
C ILE A 325 -19.16 6.41 12.45
N ALA A 326 -18.13 5.61 12.21
CA ALA A 326 -18.24 4.43 11.36
C ALA A 326 -19.27 3.43 11.91
N LYS A 327 -19.29 3.21 13.23
CA LYS A 327 -20.25 2.30 13.87
C LYS A 327 -21.70 2.75 13.68
N ILE A 328 -21.99 4.04 13.89
CA ILE A 328 -23.36 4.56 13.71
C ILE A 328 -23.76 4.55 12.23
N TYR A 329 -22.84 4.89 11.33
CA TYR A 329 -23.13 4.83 9.89
C TYR A 329 -23.40 3.40 9.41
N SER A 330 -22.64 2.40 9.86
CA SER A 330 -22.91 0.99 9.55
C SER A 330 -24.26 0.53 10.10
N ALA A 331 -24.62 0.92 11.33
CA ALA A 331 -25.93 0.61 11.90
C ALA A 331 -27.07 1.28 11.11
N TRP A 332 -26.84 2.50 10.64
CA TRP A 332 -27.80 3.24 9.80
C TRP A 332 -28.00 2.55 8.44
N LYS A 333 -26.91 2.18 7.76
CA LYS A 333 -26.94 1.45 6.48
C LYS A 333 -27.62 0.08 6.60
N TYR A 334 -27.34 -0.67 7.66
CA TYR A 334 -27.96 -1.97 7.87
C TYR A 334 -29.47 -1.88 8.10
N ARG A 335 -29.93 -0.89 8.87
CA ARG A 335 -31.36 -0.63 9.08
C ARG A 335 -32.11 -0.34 7.78
N ASP A 336 -31.46 0.34 6.84
CA ASP A 336 -32.03 0.67 5.54
C ASP A 336 -32.14 -0.56 4.62
N GLN A 337 -31.15 -1.46 4.65
CA GLN A 337 -31.11 -2.65 3.80
C GLN A 337 -32.06 -3.77 4.24
N VAL A 338 -32.23 -3.99 5.54
CA VAL A 338 -32.99 -5.15 6.08
C VAL A 338 -34.47 -4.83 6.31
N TYR A 339 -34.79 -3.56 6.57
CA TYR A 339 -36.18 -3.10 6.74
C TYR A 339 -36.44 -1.86 5.87
N PRO A 340 -36.53 -2.00 4.54
CA PRO A 340 -37.06 -0.94 3.69
C PRO A 340 -38.52 -0.70 4.15
N ARG A 341 -38.76 0.38 4.90
CA ARG A 341 -40.03 0.60 5.61
C ARG A 341 -41.22 0.42 4.68
N ARG A 342 -42.13 -0.51 5.03
CA ARG A 342 -43.51 -0.51 4.53
C ARG A 342 -44.13 0.85 4.89
N ARG A 343 -44.43 1.64 3.86
CA ARG A 343 -45.11 2.93 3.94
C ARG A 343 -46.47 2.74 4.62
N LYS A 344 -46.69 3.32 5.79
CA LYS A 344 -48.02 3.79 6.23
C LYS A 344 -47.85 4.80 7.38
N GLY A 345 -48.33 6.02 7.12
CA GLY A 345 -48.81 7.00 8.10
C GLY A 345 -47.94 7.29 9.32
N GLY A 346 -47.07 8.28 9.21
CA GLY A 346 -46.37 8.88 10.35
C GLY A 346 -45.39 9.92 9.86
N ILE A 347 -45.74 11.19 10.02
CA ILE A 347 -44.93 12.34 9.64
C ILE A 347 -43.52 12.21 10.25
N ASN A 348 -42.49 12.42 9.42
CA ASN A 348 -41.12 12.77 9.82
C ASN A 348 -40.27 11.75 10.61
N SER A 349 -39.77 10.72 9.92
CA SER A 349 -38.43 10.24 10.25
C SER A 349 -37.43 10.92 9.33
N ILE A 350 -36.89 12.05 9.80
CA ILE A 350 -35.76 12.81 9.21
C ILE A 350 -34.77 11.87 8.46
N TYR A 351 -34.40 10.75 9.07
CA TYR A 351 -33.53 9.69 8.52
C TYR A 351 -33.78 9.22 7.08
N GLY A 352 -35.03 9.07 6.64
CA GLY A 352 -35.34 8.53 5.31
C GLY A 352 -35.20 9.56 4.19
N LYS A 353 -35.60 10.82 4.46
CA LYS A 353 -35.43 11.94 3.53
C LYS A 353 -33.96 12.34 3.37
N LEU A 354 -33.17 12.11 4.43
CA LEU A 354 -31.74 12.36 4.41
C LEU A 354 -31.01 11.31 3.53
N LEU A 355 -31.31 10.02 3.66
CA LEU A 355 -30.67 8.95 2.86
C LEU A 355 -30.84 9.08 1.35
N SER A 356 -31.98 9.58 0.86
CA SER A 356 -32.24 9.74 -0.58
C SER A 356 -31.41 10.83 -1.27
N HIS A 357 -30.62 11.61 -0.50
CA HIS A 357 -29.83 12.74 -0.99
C HIS A 357 -28.31 12.55 -0.83
N ILE A 358 -27.86 11.38 -0.39
CA ILE A 358 -26.46 10.91 -0.44
C ILE A 358 -26.39 9.84 -1.52
#